data_AF-A0A1A8D0N8-F1
#
_entry.id   AF-A0A1A8D0N8-F1
#
_cell.length_a   1.000
_cell.length_b   1.000
_cell.length_c   1.000
_cell.angle_alpha   90.00
_cell.angle_beta   90.00
_cell.angle_gamma   90.00
#
_symmetry.space_group_name_H-M   'P 1'
#
loop_
_entity.id
_entity.type
_entity.pdbx_description
1 polymer ?
#
loop_
_entity_poly.entity_id
_entity_poly.type
_entity_poly.pdbx_seq_one_letter_code
_entity_poly.pdbx_strand_id
1 'polypeptide(L)' 'ESELQGSASSCDLVAKLQEKITEEEMIIHRKHEEACQAKEQMYVDPSSGYKVFTEYAHLQRGKCCGSACRHCPYGHVNVK' A
#
# COMPACT_ATOMS: atom_id res chain seq x y z
N GLU A 1 -27.79 -21.41 -37.19
CA GLU A 1 -28.53 -20.14 -37.30
C GLU A 1 -28.86 -19.71 -35.88
N SER A 2 -28.46 -18.58 -35.32
CA SER A 2 -27.69 -17.44 -35.80
C SER A 2 -27.18 -16.70 -34.55
N GLU A 3 -26.02 -16.09 -34.74
CA GLU A 3 -25.35 -15.06 -33.96
C GLU A 3 -26.15 -14.34 -32.85
N LEU A 4 -25.52 -14.21 -31.67
CA LEU A 4 -25.33 -12.88 -31.12
C LEU A 4 -24.02 -12.80 -30.32
N GLN A 5 -23.04 -12.16 -30.96
CA GLN A 5 -21.77 -11.71 -30.43
C GLN A 5 -22.04 -10.71 -29.28
N GLY A 6 -21.97 -11.17 -28.03
CA GLY A 6 -22.00 -10.30 -26.86
C GLY A 6 -20.65 -9.60 -26.72
N SER A 7 -20.62 -8.29 -26.98
CA SER A 7 -19.47 -7.42 -26.74
C SER A 7 -18.99 -7.54 -25.29
N ALA A 8 -17.76 -8.00 -25.08
CA ALA A 8 -17.11 -7.86 -23.78
C ALA A 8 -16.90 -6.36 -23.52
N SER A 9 -17.80 -5.79 -22.70
CA SER A 9 -17.64 -4.43 -22.19
C SER A 9 -16.35 -4.39 -21.38
N SER A 10 -15.49 -3.43 -21.66
CA SER A 10 -14.21 -3.21 -20.97
C SER A 10 -14.35 -2.91 -19.47
N CYS A 11 -15.57 -2.93 -18.93
CA CYS A 11 -15.84 -2.78 -17.49
C CYS A 11 -15.73 -4.09 -16.69
N ASP A 12 -15.79 -5.26 -17.33
CA ASP A 12 -15.84 -6.55 -16.60
C ASP A 12 -14.47 -7.06 -16.09
N LEU A 13 -13.35 -6.45 -16.52
CA LEU A 13 -12.02 -6.78 -15.99
C LEU A 13 -11.73 -6.15 -14.61
N VAL A 14 -12.44 -5.09 -14.24
CA VAL A 14 -12.22 -4.37 -12.96
C VAL A 14 -12.83 -5.14 -11.79
N ALA A 15 -13.88 -5.93 -12.03
CA ALA A 15 -14.63 -6.65 -10.99
C ALA A 15 -13.95 -7.92 -10.45
N LYS A 16 -12.97 -8.51 -11.18
CA LYS A 16 -12.27 -9.74 -10.74
C LYS A 16 -11.09 -9.51 -9.80
N LEU A 17 -10.73 -8.26 -9.50
CA LEU A 17 -9.56 -7.88 -8.70
C LEU A 17 -9.92 -7.19 -7.37
N GLN A 18 -11.19 -7.25 -6.95
CA GLN A 18 -11.68 -6.51 -5.76
C GLN A 18 -12.02 -7.39 -4.56
N GLU A 19 -11.32 -8.50 -4.33
CA GLU A 19 -11.59 -9.32 -3.16
C GLU A 19 -10.50 -9.18 -2.09
N LYS A 20 -10.80 -8.26 -1.17
CA LYS A 20 -10.36 -8.16 0.24
C LYS A 20 -9.07 -7.38 0.50
N ILE A 21 -9.13 -6.05 0.35
CA ILE A 21 -8.36 -5.19 1.24
C ILE A 21 -8.92 -5.44 2.65
N THR A 22 -8.09 -5.97 3.55
CA THR A 22 -8.54 -6.30 4.90
C THR A 22 -8.75 -5.03 5.72
N GLU A 23 -9.60 -5.10 6.74
CA GLU A 23 -9.80 -3.97 7.66
C GLU A 23 -8.48 -3.52 8.29
N GLU A 24 -7.58 -4.46 8.59
CA GLU A 24 -6.27 -4.12 9.15
C GLU A 24 -5.45 -3.27 8.17
N GLU A 25 -5.39 -3.65 6.89
CA GLU A 25 -4.59 -2.92 5.90
C GLU A 25 -5.09 -1.47 5.72
N MET A 26 -6.41 -1.24 5.82
CA MET A 26 -7.00 0.11 5.83
C MET A 26 -6.55 0.93 7.05
N ILE A 27 -6.51 0.31 8.24
CA ILE A 27 -6.05 0.99 9.46
C ILE A 27 -4.55 1.31 9.35
N ILE A 28 -3.74 0.38 8.84
CA ILE A 28 -2.31 0.60 8.62
C ILE A 28 -2.09 1.78 7.67
N HIS A 29 -2.79 1.81 6.53
CA HIS A 29 -2.71 2.92 5.57
C HIS A 29 -3.10 4.25 6.21
N ARG A 30 -4.21 4.28 6.95
CA ARG A 30 -4.65 5.49 7.65
C ARG A 30 -3.62 5.96 8.66
N LYS A 31 -3.03 5.06 9.45
CA LYS A 31 -2.01 5.40 10.45
C LYS A 31 -0.73 5.95 9.82
N HIS A 32 -0.33 5.37 8.70
CA HIS A 32 0.77 5.89 7.88
C HIS A 32 0.46 7.28 7.35
N GLU A 33 -0.73 7.51 6.79
CA GLU A 33 -1.13 8.80 6.24
C GLU A 33 -1.20 9.89 7.32
N GLU A 34 -1.80 9.58 8.47
CA GLU A 34 -1.85 10.45 9.65
C GLU A 34 -0.42 10.88 10.07
N ALA A 35 0.51 9.93 10.15
CA ALA A 35 1.91 10.19 10.50
C ALA A 35 2.65 11.00 9.42
N CYS A 36 2.41 10.72 8.13
CA CYS A 36 2.96 11.49 7.02
C CYS A 36 2.49 12.95 7.05
N GLN A 37 1.20 13.19 7.30
CA GLN A 37 0.63 14.54 7.43
C GLN A 37 1.17 15.27 8.67
N ALA A 38 1.34 14.55 9.78
CA ALA A 38 1.97 15.06 11.00
C ALA A 38 3.49 15.28 10.87
N LYS A 39 4.10 14.95 9.71
CA LYS A 39 5.55 14.97 9.46
C LYS A 39 6.33 14.09 10.46
N GLU A 40 5.69 13.06 10.98
CA GLU A 40 6.36 12.06 11.80
C GLU A 40 7.16 11.11 10.92
N GLN A 41 8.32 10.69 11.43
CA GLN A 41 9.20 9.79 10.69
C GLN A 41 8.80 8.32 10.82
N MET A 42 7.99 7.99 11.82
CA MET A 42 7.62 6.60 12.14
C MET A 42 6.17 6.56 12.62
N TYR A 43 5.49 5.47 12.37
CA TYR A 43 4.20 5.14 12.97
C TYR A 43 4.27 3.75 13.58
N VAL A 44 3.36 3.47 14.52
CA VAL A 44 3.22 2.11 15.08
C VAL A 44 2.25 1.35 14.21
N ASP A 45 2.72 0.24 13.65
CA ASP A 45 1.90 -0.67 12.87
C ASP A 45 0.90 -1.38 13.81
N PRO A 46 -0.41 -1.17 13.67
CA PRO A 46 -1.41 -1.76 14.57
C PRO A 46 -1.51 -3.29 14.44
N SER A 47 -1.07 -3.86 13.32
CA SER A 47 -1.10 -5.30 13.07
C SER A 47 0.08 -6.02 13.73
N SER A 48 1.30 -5.52 13.55
CA SER A 48 2.52 -6.15 14.06
C SER A 48 3.07 -5.54 15.35
N GLY A 49 2.62 -4.34 15.73
CA GLY A 49 3.10 -3.59 16.90
C GLY A 49 4.47 -2.93 16.71
N TYR A 50 5.07 -3.03 15.52
CA TYR A 50 6.39 -2.46 15.26
C TYR A 50 6.35 -0.98 14.88
N LYS A 51 7.43 -0.26 15.18
CA LYS A 51 7.65 1.09 14.66
C LYS A 51 8.16 1.00 13.23
N VAL A 52 7.35 1.44 12.27
CA VAL A 52 7.65 1.40 10.84
C VAL A 52 7.89 2.84 10.36
N PHE A 53 8.86 3.01 9.47
CA PHE A 53 9.13 4.31 8.86
C PHE A 53 7.99 4.74 7.93
N THR A 54 7.65 6.02 7.97
CA THR A 54 6.71 6.64 7.04
C THR A 54 7.36 6.86 5.67
N GLU A 55 6.52 7.08 4.65
CA GLU A 55 7.03 7.48 3.34
C GLU A 55 7.78 8.81 3.45
N TYR A 56 7.25 9.76 4.24
CA TYR A 56 7.91 11.03 4.52
C TYR A 56 9.34 10.85 5.06
N ALA A 57 9.57 9.90 5.97
CA ALA A 57 10.91 9.60 6.45
C ALA A 57 11.83 9.06 5.34
N HIS A 58 11.31 8.21 4.46
CA HIS A 58 12.06 7.71 3.32
C HIS A 58 12.43 8.81 2.33
N LEU A 59 11.50 9.72 2.03
CA LEU A 59 11.73 10.87 1.17
C LEU A 59 12.80 11.81 1.77
N GLN A 60 12.72 12.10 3.07
CA GLN A 60 13.74 12.90 3.75
C GLN A 60 15.12 12.22 3.78
N ARG A 61 15.14 10.89 3.96
CA ARG A 61 16.38 10.11 4.00
C ARG A 61 17.01 9.91 2.62
N GLY A 62 16.19 9.94 1.55
CA GLY A 62 16.62 9.68 0.18
C GLY A 62 16.97 8.23 -0.13
N LYS A 63 16.66 7.27 0.75
CA LYS A 63 17.00 5.84 0.54
C LYS A 63 16.11 4.86 1.30
N CYS A 64 16.02 3.64 0.78
CA CYS A 64 15.39 2.50 1.44
C CYS A 64 16.10 2.17 2.78
N CYS A 65 15.34 1.87 3.83
CA CYS A 65 15.91 1.50 5.14
C CYS A 65 16.40 0.06 5.22
N GLY A 66 15.91 -0.84 4.36
CA GLY A 66 16.22 -2.28 4.39
C GLY A 66 15.43 -3.09 5.43
N SER A 67 14.40 -2.50 6.06
CA SER A 67 13.61 -3.17 7.11
C SER A 67 12.25 -3.69 6.63
N ALA A 68 12.08 -3.93 5.32
CA ALA A 68 10.83 -4.44 4.72
C ALA A 68 9.55 -3.69 5.16
N CYS A 69 9.61 -2.35 5.23
CA CYS A 69 8.48 -1.51 5.65
C CYS A 69 7.31 -1.59 4.66
N ARG A 70 6.07 -1.49 5.15
CA ARG A 70 4.85 -1.63 4.32
C ARG A 70 4.76 -0.60 3.19
N HIS A 71 5.16 0.64 3.45
CA HIS A 71 5.01 1.78 2.53
C HIS A 71 6.37 2.30 2.04
N CYS A 72 7.18 1.42 1.43
CA CYS A 72 8.49 1.81 0.92
C CYS A 72 8.37 2.46 -0.46
N PRO A 73 8.67 3.77 -0.64
CA PRO A 73 8.62 4.43 -1.95
C PRO A 73 9.72 3.92 -2.90
N TYR A 74 10.74 3.24 -2.37
CA TYR A 74 11.87 2.71 -3.12
C TYR A 74 11.73 1.22 -3.45
N GLY A 75 10.54 0.62 -3.31
CA GLY A 75 10.31 -0.78 -3.70
C GLY A 75 11.26 -1.78 -3.04
N HIS A 76 11.61 -1.55 -1.78
CA HIS A 76 12.44 -2.46 -0.98
C HIS A 76 13.85 -2.74 -1.52
N VAL A 77 14.43 -1.86 -2.35
CA VAL A 77 15.78 -2.06 -2.98
C VAL A 77 16.94 -2.40 -2.03
N ASN A 78 16.83 -2.09 -0.74
CA ASN A 78 17.89 -2.35 0.26
C ASN A 78 17.50 -3.45 1.27
N VAL A 79 16.38 -4.13 1.06
CA VAL A 79 16.02 -5.31 1.85
C VAL A 79 16.87 -6.47 1.35
N LYS A 80 17.49 -7.21 2.26
CA LYS A 80 18.35 -8.36 1.97
C LYS A 80 17.81 -9.61 2.64
#